data_AF-A0A7C8A9Y3-F1
#
_entry.id   AF-A0A7C8A9Y3-F1
#
_cell.length_a   1.000
_cell.length_b   1.000
_cell.length_c   1.000
_cell.angle_alpha   90.00
_cell.angle_beta   90.00
_cell.angle_gamma   90.00
#
_symmetry.space_group_name_H-M   'P 1'
#
loop_
_entity.id
_entity.type
_entity.pdbx_description
1 polymer ?
#
loop_
_entity_poly.entity_id
_entity_poly.type
_entity_poly.pdbx_seq_one_letter_code
_entity_poly.pdbx_strand_id
1 'polypeptide(L)' 'KEELIRGATELLEKTLGKNPQTTVVVIDEIDTDNWGIGGESVTTRRKKGL' A
#
# COMPACT_ATOMS: atom_id res chain seq x y z
N LYS A 1 -4.64 -10.00 4.04
CA LYS A 1 -5.10 -8.61 3.73
C LYS A 1 -5.93 -8.00 4.88
N GLU A 2 -6.72 -8.78 5.61
CA GLU A 2 -7.56 -8.30 6.74
C GLU A 2 -6.79 -7.56 7.83
N GLU A 3 -5.61 -8.05 8.21
CA GLU A 3 -4.77 -7.37 9.21
C GLU A 3 -4.35 -5.95 8.78
N LEU A 4 -4.05 -5.76 7.48
CA LEU A 4 -3.73 -4.43 6.93
C LEU A 4 -4.95 -3.51 6.94
N ILE A 5 -6.13 -4.04 6.61
CA ILE A 5 -7.39 -3.27 6.62
C ILE A 5 -7.70 -2.81 8.05
N ARG A 6 -7.62 -3.73 9.01
CA ARG A 6 -7.84 -3.44 10.43
C ARG A 6 -6.84 -2.40 10.94
N GLY A 7 -5.54 -2.64 10.73
CA GLY A 7 -4.49 -1.75 11.22
C GLY A 7 -4.57 -0.34 10.63
N ALA A 8 -4.84 -0.21 9.33
CA ALA A 8 -5.02 1.10 8.69
C ALA A 8 -6.25 1.84 9.24
N THR A 9 -7.36 1.12 9.46
CA THR A 9 -8.60 1.69 10.02
C THR A 9 -8.39 2.19 11.45
N GLU A 10 -7.79 1.36 12.31
CA GLU A 10 -7.48 1.71 13.70
C GLU A 10 -6.50 2.90 13.81
N LEU A 11 -5.52 2.98 12.90
CA LEU A 11 -4.59 4.11 12.86
C LEU A 11 -5.31 5.43 12.56
N LEU A 12 -6.18 5.45 11.55
CA LEU A 12 -6.91 6.66 11.17
C LEU A 12 -7.90 7.09 12.26
N GLU A 13 -8.54 6.13 12.94
CA GLU A 13 -9.36 6.40 14.12
C GLU A 13 -8.51 7.04 15.23
N LYS A 14 -7.40 6.42 15.61
CA LYS A 14 -6.53 6.88 16.71
C LYS A 14 -5.89 8.25 16.45
N THR A 15 -5.40 8.48 15.23
CA THR A 15 -4.62 9.68 14.93
C THR A 15 -5.49 10.86 14.51
N LEU A 16 -6.58 10.61 13.77
CA LEU A 16 -7.41 11.65 13.17
C LEU A 16 -8.86 11.64 13.66
N GLY A 17 -9.24 10.73 14.54
CA GLY A 17 -10.62 10.61 15.04
C GLY A 17 -11.63 10.23 13.95
N LYS A 18 -11.20 9.55 12.88
CA LYS A 18 -12.08 9.14 11.79
C LYS A 18 -13.02 8.02 12.26
N ASN A 19 -14.27 8.06 11.81
CA ASN A 19 -15.24 6.99 12.10
C ASN A 19 -14.86 5.71 11.34
N PRO A 20 -14.48 4.62 12.03
CA PRO A 20 -14.07 3.37 11.40
C PRO A 20 -15.17 2.73 10.54
N GLN A 21 -16.46 2.96 10.86
CA GLN A 21 -17.59 2.40 10.11
C GLN A 21 -17.74 3.01 8.71
N THR A 22 -17.06 4.12 8.44
CA THR A 22 -17.07 4.82 7.13
C THR A 22 -15.71 4.83 6.46
N THR A 23 -14.70 4.20 7.07
CA THR A 23 -13.35 4.12 6.52
C THR A 23 -13.30 3.02 5.47
N VAL A 24 -12.93 3.40 4.25
CA VAL A 24 -12.77 2.47 3.12
C VAL A 24 -11.28 2.23 2.89
N VAL A 25 -10.88 0.97 2.81
CA VAL A 25 -9.50 0.56 2.51
C VAL A 25 -9.49 -0.19 1.18
N VAL A 26 -8.70 0.30 0.24
CA VAL A 26 -8.45 -0.37 -1.06
C VAL A 26 -7.00 -0.86 -1.07
N ILE A 27 -6.80 -2.12 -1.48
CA ILE A 27 -5.47 -2.73 -1.59
C ILE A 27 -5.30 -3.26 -3.01
N ASP A 28 -4.51 -2.53 -3.80
CA ASP A 28 -4.15 -2.92 -5.15
C ASP A 28 -2.74 -3.51 -5.18
N GLU A 29 -2.63 -4.72 -5.73
CA GLU A 29 -1.36 -5.39 -5.98
C GLU A 29 -0.97 -5.16 -7.43
N ILE A 30 0.16 -4.50 -7.64
CA ILE A 30 0.69 -4.22 -8.97
C ILE A 30 1.96 -5.05 -9.15
N ASP A 31 2.04 -5.77 -10.26
CA ASP A 31 3.24 -6.51 -10.64
C ASP A 31 4.45 -5.56 -10.76
N THR A 32 5.63 -6.02 -10.36
CA THR A 32 6.85 -5.21 -10.36
C THR A 32 7.32 -4.79 -11.76
N ASP A 33 6.88 -5.49 -12.81
CA ASP A 33 7.10 -5.07 -14.19
C ASP A 33 6.22 -3.87 -14.59
N ASN A 34 5.08 -3.70 -13.93
CA ASN A 34 4.14 -2.61 -14.17
C ASN A 34 4.33 -1.42 -13.22
N TRP A 35 5.27 -1.51 -12.27
CA TRP A 35 5.62 -0.42 -11.36
C TRP A 35 6.99 0.16 -11.69
N GLY A 36 7.02 1.40 -12.17
CA GLY A 36 8.23 2.10 -12.61
C GLY A 36 8.73 3.13 -11.61
N ILE A 37 10.06 3.18 -11.43
CA ILE A 37 10.73 4.24 -10.66
C ILE A 37 11.90 4.75 -11.52
N GLY A 38 11.98 6.07 -11.75
CA GLY A 38 13.08 6.67 -12.52
C GLY A 38 13.23 6.15 -13.95
N GLY A 39 12.14 5.72 -14.59
CA GLY A 39 12.16 5.18 -15.95
C GLY A 39 12.46 3.68 -16.07
N GLU A 40 12.65 2.96 -14.96
CA GLU A 40 12.88 1.50 -14.97
C GLU A 40 11.84 0.76 -14.12
N SER A 41 11.44 -0.44 -14.56
CA SER A 41 10.58 -1.31 -13.76
C SER A 41 11.27 -1.75 -12.47
N VAL A 42 10.50 -1.99 -11.40
CA VAL A 42 11.06 -2.48 -10.13
C VAL A 42 11.74 -3.84 -10.30
N THR A 43 11.25 -4.70 -11.20
CA THR A 43 11.92 -5.96 -11.53
C THR A 43 13.35 -5.74 -12.04
N THR A 44 13.53 -4.77 -12.95
CA THR A 44 14.84 -4.43 -13.51
C THR A 44 15.76 -3.87 -12.42
N ARG A 45 15.22 -3.02 -11.54
CA ARG A 45 15.97 -2.43 -10.43
C ARG A 45 16.43 -3.47 -9.41
N ARG A 46 15.57 -4.42 -9.02
CA ARG A 46 15.93 -5.50 -8.08
C ARG A 46 17.05 -6.41 -8.61
N LYS A 47 17.07 -6.69 -9.91
CA LYS A 47 18.16 -7.46 -10.54
C LYS A 47 19.51 -6.73 -10.46
N LYS A 48 19.51 -5.40 -10.33
CA LYS A 48 20.72 -4.57 -10.17
C LYS A 48 21.17 -4.43 -8.70
N GLY A 49 20.49 -5.09 -7.75
CA GLY A 49 20.84 -5.06 -6.32
C GLY A 49 20.27 -3.88 -5.54
N LEU A 50 19.20 -3.25 -6.04
CA LEU A 50 18.37 -2.29 -5.32
C LEU A 50 17.23 -2.97 -4.55
#